data_AF-A0A353CSR5-F1
#
_entry.id   AF-A0A353CSR5-F1
#
_cell.length_a   1.000
_cell.length_b   1.000
_cell.length_c   1.000
_cell.angle_alpha   90.00
_cell.angle_beta   90.00
_cell.angle_gamma   90.00
#
_symmetry.space_group_name_H-M   'P 1'
#
loop_
_entity.id
_entity.type
_entity.pdbx_description
1 polymer ?
#
loop_
_entity_poly.entity_id
_entity_poly.type
_entity_poly.pdbx_seq_one_letter_code
_entity_poly.pdbx_strand_id
1 'polypeptide(L)'
;MNKIPARKKLLAAALGVLALAAGISAASAANYNWPGENYSACYELSHSLDAWSRTPDLICVDKNAGKARIKLLVKEMGGSRLVGEFNLDLLRGARDAEFNQDVFGVANPSNSVFNALEISFNGNRVFAMDGGPWHEYGTLSVGNNRFFYRLSPLTK
;
A
#
# COMPACT_ATOMS: atom_id res chain seq x y z
N MET A 1 -73.49 -0.04 -27.46
CA MET A 1 -73.50 -1.52 -27.49
C MET A 1 -72.20 -2.01 -26.88
N ASN A 2 -72.18 -2.25 -25.57
CA ASN A 2 -72.33 -3.57 -24.93
C ASN A 2 -71.23 -4.58 -25.30
N LYS A 3 -70.27 -4.82 -24.38
CA LYS A 3 -70.24 -6.02 -23.53
C LYS A 3 -69.00 -6.05 -22.62
N ILE A 4 -69.24 -5.94 -21.32
CA ILE A 4 -68.50 -6.60 -20.24
C ILE A 4 -69.46 -7.70 -19.75
N PRO A 5 -69.06 -8.97 -19.50
CA PRO A 5 -68.60 -9.29 -18.14
C PRO A 5 -67.66 -10.51 -17.93
N ALA A 6 -66.99 -10.46 -16.77
CA ALA A 6 -66.75 -11.55 -15.79
C ALA A 6 -65.77 -12.69 -16.19
N ARG A 7 -64.88 -13.22 -15.32
CA ARG A 7 -64.77 -13.18 -13.85
C ARG A 7 -63.46 -13.90 -13.41
N LYS A 8 -62.97 -13.47 -12.23
CA LYS A 8 -62.53 -14.29 -11.07
C LYS A 8 -61.07 -14.80 -10.91
N LYS A 9 -60.62 -14.58 -9.65
CA LYS A 9 -59.49 -15.12 -8.85
C LYS A 9 -58.17 -14.37 -9.09
N LEU A 10 -57.39 -13.96 -8.09
CA LEU A 10 -57.24 -14.42 -6.70
C LEU A 10 -57.08 -13.22 -5.74
N LEU A 11 -57.57 -13.40 -4.51
CA LEU A 11 -57.07 -12.68 -3.33
C LEU A 11 -55.59 -13.06 -3.14
N ALA A 12 -54.74 -12.06 -2.93
CA ALA A 12 -53.50 -12.21 -2.18
C ALA A 12 -53.56 -11.23 -1.00
N ALA A 13 -53.68 -11.79 0.19
CA ALA A 13 -53.56 -11.09 1.46
C ALA A 13 -52.09 -11.10 1.91
N ALA A 14 -51.76 -10.12 2.75
CA ALA A 14 -50.57 -10.03 3.60
C ALA A 14 -49.25 -9.67 2.86
N LEU A 15 -48.30 -8.92 3.41
CA LEU A 15 -48.01 -8.54 4.79
C LEU A 15 -47.66 -7.06 4.88
N GLY A 16 -48.03 -6.44 5.99
CA GLY A 16 -47.55 -5.13 6.40
C GLY A 16 -46.03 -5.13 6.62
N VAL A 17 -45.47 -3.95 6.37
CA VAL A 17 -44.08 -3.57 6.58
C VAL A 17 -43.72 -3.80 8.06
N LEU A 18 -43.01 -4.89 8.35
CA LEU A 18 -42.19 -4.97 9.56
C LEU A 18 -40.85 -4.32 9.22
N ALA A 19 -40.65 -3.11 9.73
CA ALA A 19 -39.33 -2.53 9.86
C ALA A 19 -38.54 -3.40 10.86
N LEU A 20 -37.77 -4.37 10.38
CA LEU A 20 -36.65 -4.87 11.15
C LEU A 20 -35.63 -3.74 11.19
N ALA A 21 -35.58 -3.06 12.34
CA ALA A 21 -34.46 -2.22 12.70
C ALA A 21 -33.18 -3.00 12.40
N ALA A 22 -32.37 -2.43 11.50
CA ALA A 22 -31.09 -2.94 11.09
C ALA A 22 -30.18 -3.02 12.32
N GLY A 23 -30.22 -4.14 13.02
CA GLY A 23 -29.13 -4.62 13.85
C GLY A 23 -28.02 -5.15 12.94
N ILE A 24 -27.53 -4.31 12.02
CA ILE A 24 -26.18 -4.49 11.53
C ILE A 24 -25.35 -4.13 12.75
N SER A 25 -24.96 -5.16 13.50
CA SER A 25 -23.75 -5.06 14.29
C SER A 25 -22.69 -4.61 13.29
N ALA A 26 -22.40 -3.31 13.29
CA ALA A 26 -21.15 -2.80 12.82
C ALA A 26 -20.14 -3.56 13.67
N ALA A 27 -19.67 -4.70 13.15
CA ALA A 27 -18.42 -5.27 13.57
C ALA A 27 -17.50 -4.06 13.52
N SER A 28 -17.07 -3.64 14.70
CA SER A 28 -16.15 -2.53 14.87
C SER A 28 -15.08 -2.77 13.82
N ALA A 29 -14.97 -1.84 12.86
CA ALA A 29 -13.78 -1.75 12.05
C ALA A 29 -12.66 -1.71 13.06
N ALA A 30 -11.98 -2.85 13.24
CA ALA A 30 -10.79 -2.91 14.03
C ALA A 30 -9.95 -1.75 13.50
N ASN A 31 -9.57 -0.89 14.42
CA ASN A 31 -8.85 0.36 14.18
C ASN A 31 -7.46 -0.03 13.63
N TYR A 32 -7.44 -0.49 12.39
CA TYR A 32 -6.24 -0.91 11.68
C TYR A 32 -5.66 0.39 11.18
N ASN A 33 -4.66 0.87 11.91
CA ASN A 33 -3.95 2.09 11.59
C ASN A 33 -3.31 1.88 10.21
N TRP A 34 -4.00 2.37 9.18
CA TRP A 34 -3.43 2.50 7.84
C TRP A 34 -2.07 3.18 8.01
N PRO A 35 -0.99 2.77 7.32
CA PRO A 35 0.19 3.60 7.27
C PRO A 35 -0.20 4.84 6.46
N GLY A 36 -0.83 5.79 7.16
CA GLY A 36 -1.18 7.11 6.70
C GLY A 36 0.10 7.89 6.45
N GLU A 37 0.02 9.21 6.58
CA GLU A 37 1.14 10.13 6.30
C GLU A 37 2.47 9.74 6.96
N ASN A 38 2.46 8.89 7.99
CA ASN A 38 3.61 8.45 8.75
C ASN A 38 3.75 6.91 8.76
N TYR A 39 4.91 6.40 8.35
CA TYR A 39 5.25 4.97 8.47
C TYR A 39 6.77 4.76 8.45
N SER A 40 7.21 3.62 8.99
CA SER A 40 8.57 3.12 8.83
C SER A 40 8.52 1.69 8.29
N ALA A 41 9.25 1.42 7.21
CA ALA A 41 9.31 0.10 6.59
C ALA A 41 10.65 -0.13 5.91
N CYS A 42 11.16 -1.36 5.93
CA CYS A 42 12.34 -1.77 5.17
C CYS A 42 11.96 -2.83 4.13
N TYR A 43 12.61 -2.78 2.98
CA TYR A 43 12.36 -3.67 1.86
C TYR A 43 13.65 -4.30 1.38
N GLU A 44 13.60 -5.60 1.09
CA GLU A 44 14.68 -6.33 0.43
C GLU A 44 14.62 -6.11 -1.07
N LEU A 45 15.80 -6.00 -1.71
CA LEU A 45 15.91 -5.70 -3.13
C LEU A 45 16.43 -6.89 -3.95
N SER A 46 15.93 -7.00 -5.19
CA SER A 46 16.35 -8.01 -6.15
C SER A 46 16.35 -7.45 -7.58
N HIS A 47 17.22 -7.94 -8.47
CA HIS A 47 17.14 -7.63 -9.90
C HIS A 47 16.29 -8.64 -10.70
N SER A 48 16.09 -9.85 -10.16
CA SER A 48 15.53 -10.98 -10.93
C SER A 48 14.48 -11.80 -10.19
N LEU A 49 14.06 -11.40 -8.97
CA LEU A 49 13.16 -12.14 -8.06
C LEU A 49 13.76 -13.42 -7.44
N ASP A 50 14.76 -14.03 -8.07
CA ASP A 50 15.34 -15.30 -7.61
C ASP A 50 16.32 -15.15 -6.44
N ALA A 51 16.94 -13.97 -6.29
CA ALA A 51 17.91 -13.66 -5.26
C ALA A 51 17.62 -12.31 -4.61
N TRP A 52 17.42 -12.30 -3.28
CA TRP A 52 16.98 -11.15 -2.49
C TRP A 52 18.11 -10.47 -1.68
N SER A 53 19.37 -10.80 -1.98
CA SER A 53 20.56 -10.10 -1.50
C SER A 53 21.30 -9.46 -2.67
N ARG A 54 21.44 -8.13 -2.63
CA ARG A 54 22.06 -7.29 -3.67
C ARG A 54 22.71 -6.07 -3.03
N THR A 55 23.41 -5.24 -3.81
CA THR A 55 23.97 -4.00 -3.28
C THR A 55 23.22 -2.81 -3.89
N PRO A 56 22.45 -2.04 -3.12
CA PRO A 56 22.10 -2.25 -1.71
C PRO A 56 21.13 -3.43 -1.50
N ASP A 57 21.18 -4.04 -0.32
CA ASP A 57 20.37 -5.22 0.05
C ASP A 57 19.00 -4.80 0.55
N LEU A 58 18.98 -3.66 1.25
CA LEU A 58 17.81 -3.10 1.90
C LEU A 58 17.63 -1.64 1.52
N ILE A 59 16.38 -1.25 1.35
CA ILE A 59 15.95 0.15 1.39
C ILE A 59 14.96 0.32 2.53
N CYS A 60 15.24 1.25 3.44
CA CYS A 60 14.33 1.61 4.53
C CYS A 60 13.78 3.00 4.31
N VAL A 61 12.47 3.16 4.50
CA VAL A 61 11.73 4.41 4.34
C VAL A 61 11.12 4.77 5.69
N ASP A 62 11.59 5.88 6.26
CA ASP A 62 11.00 6.52 7.43
C ASP A 62 10.24 7.78 6.96
N LYS A 63 8.93 7.65 6.70
CA LYS A 63 8.07 8.74 6.21
C LYS A 63 7.39 9.46 7.37
N ASN A 64 7.42 10.80 7.32
CA ASN A 64 6.73 11.67 8.26
C ASN A 64 6.25 12.95 7.56
N ALA A 65 4.94 13.23 7.62
CA ALA A 65 4.33 14.50 7.17
C ALA A 65 4.80 14.97 5.78
N GLY A 66 4.72 14.10 4.78
CA GLY A 66 5.10 14.41 3.40
C GLY A 66 6.62 14.45 3.14
N LYS A 67 7.45 14.12 4.14
CA LYS A 67 8.89 13.92 3.98
C LYS A 67 9.26 12.46 4.24
N ALA A 68 10.38 12.02 3.70
CA ALA A 68 10.90 10.68 3.96
C ALA A 68 12.41 10.72 4.15
N ARG A 69 12.88 10.03 5.18
CA ARG A 69 14.28 9.63 5.30
C ARG A 69 14.42 8.23 4.69
N ILE A 70 15.20 8.13 3.62
CA ILE A 70 15.42 6.89 2.88
C ILE A 70 16.85 6.44 3.09
N LYS A 71 17.02 5.23 3.62
CA LYS A 71 18.31 4.61 3.91
C LYS A 71 18.53 3.44 2.97
N LEU A 72 19.71 3.37 2.38
CA LEU A 72 20.21 2.23 1.63
C LEU A 72 21.19 1.47 2.52
N LEU A 73 20.97 0.17 2.70
CA LEU A 73 21.82 -0.67 3.54
C LEU A 73 22.30 -1.90 2.80
N VAL A 74 23.47 -2.39 3.18
CA VAL A 74 24.04 -3.69 2.77
C VAL A 74 24.03 -4.61 3.98
N LYS A 75 23.61 -5.86 3.80
CA LYS A 75 23.62 -6.90 4.83
C LYS A 75 25.02 -7.48 4.92
N GLU A 76 25.55 -7.54 6.14
CA GLU A 76 26.88 -8.07 6.43
C GLU A 76 26.78 -9.10 7.56
N MET A 77 27.83 -9.91 7.77
CA MET A 77 27.85 -10.81 8.91
C MET A 77 27.76 -10.01 10.21
N GLY A 78 26.71 -10.25 11.00
CA GLY A 78 26.48 -9.58 12.28
C GLY A 78 25.63 -8.30 12.20
N GLY A 79 25.12 -7.90 11.04
CA GLY A 79 24.20 -6.76 10.96
C GLY A 79 23.95 -6.19 9.56
N SER A 80 23.61 -4.91 9.51
CA SER A 80 23.47 -4.15 8.27
C SER A 80 24.28 -2.87 8.37
N ARG A 81 24.96 -2.51 7.29
CA ARG A 81 25.75 -1.29 7.17
C ARG A 81 25.03 -0.29 6.28
N LEU A 82 24.87 0.94 6.77
CA LEU A 82 24.35 2.06 5.99
C LEU A 82 25.35 2.44 4.88
N VAL A 83 24.89 2.51 3.64
CA VAL A 83 25.70 2.90 2.47
C VAL A 83 25.24 4.20 1.84
N GLY A 84 24.02 4.64 2.13
CA GLY A 84 23.50 5.93 1.69
C GLY A 84 22.27 6.33 2.49
N GLU A 85 22.09 7.63 2.70
CA GLU A 85 20.90 8.20 3.31
C GLU A 85 20.47 9.44 2.54
N PHE A 86 19.17 9.57 2.29
CA PHE A 86 18.54 10.69 1.61
C PHE A 86 17.40 11.22 2.46
N ASN A 87 17.27 12.55 2.52
CA ASN A 87 16.08 13.20 3.05
C ASN A 87 15.34 13.78 1.85
N LEU A 88 14.21 13.16 1.48
CA LEU A 88 13.43 13.47 0.29
C LEU A 88 12.02 13.91 0.66
N ASP A 89 11.37 14.62 -0.26
CA ASP A 89 9.96 14.98 -0.16
C ASP A 89 9.11 13.93 -0.88
N LEU A 90 7.89 13.72 -0.41
CA LEU A 90 6.87 12.96 -1.13
C LEU A 90 6.34 13.83 -2.28
N LEU A 91 6.76 13.52 -3.50
CA LEU A 91 6.35 14.26 -4.70
C LEU A 91 4.96 13.84 -5.16
N ARG A 92 4.66 12.55 -5.06
CA ARG A 92 3.35 11.97 -5.37
C ARG A 92 3.06 10.82 -4.43
N GLY A 93 1.96 10.92 -3.68
CA GLY A 93 1.47 9.86 -2.81
C GLY A 93 0.26 9.17 -3.40
N ALA A 94 0.32 7.85 -3.54
CA ALA A 94 -0.81 7.03 -3.98
C ALA A 94 -0.66 5.66 -3.32
N ARG A 95 -0.94 5.62 -2.02
CA ARG A 95 -0.86 4.42 -1.19
C ARG A 95 -2.22 4.15 -0.56
N ASP A 96 -2.74 2.95 -0.77
CA ASP A 96 -4.00 2.52 -0.21
C ASP A 96 -3.90 1.07 0.31
N ALA A 97 -5.03 0.39 0.45
CA ALA A 97 -5.09 -0.98 0.94
C ALA A 97 -4.44 -2.02 0.03
N GLU A 98 -4.39 -1.75 -1.27
CA GLU A 98 -4.06 -2.75 -2.28
C GLU A 98 -2.77 -2.40 -3.03
N PHE A 99 -2.38 -1.12 -3.06
CA PHE A 99 -1.18 -0.69 -3.77
C PHE A 99 -0.35 0.36 -3.04
N ASN A 100 0.92 0.43 -3.43
CA ASN A 100 1.86 1.48 -3.08
C ASN A 100 2.48 2.06 -4.35
N GLN A 101 2.14 3.31 -4.65
CA GLN A 101 2.68 4.09 -5.76
C GLN A 101 3.37 5.39 -5.28
N ASP A 102 3.89 5.38 -4.05
CA ASP A 102 4.62 6.53 -3.49
C ASP A 102 5.86 6.87 -4.34
N VAL A 103 6.06 8.17 -4.56
CA VAL A 103 7.22 8.74 -5.28
C VAL A 103 7.89 9.78 -4.39
N PHE A 104 9.18 9.57 -4.14
CA PHE A 104 10.02 10.46 -3.35
C PHE A 104 11.11 11.10 -4.20
N GLY A 105 11.45 12.36 -3.92
CA GLY A 105 12.53 13.06 -4.61
C GLY A 105 12.82 14.41 -3.96
N VAL A 106 13.70 15.20 -4.57
CA VAL A 106 13.97 16.57 -4.09
C VAL A 106 12.86 17.49 -4.60
N ALA A 107 12.19 18.26 -3.73
CA ALA A 107 11.22 19.25 -4.19
C ALA A 107 11.91 20.39 -4.96
N ASN A 108 11.45 20.66 -6.19
CA ASN A 108 11.91 21.75 -7.06
C ASN A 108 13.44 21.87 -7.20
N PRO A 109 14.16 20.82 -7.65
CA PRO A 109 15.61 20.89 -7.73
C PRO A 109 16.04 21.78 -8.90
N SER A 110 16.97 22.69 -8.64
CA SER A 110 17.54 23.60 -9.64
C SER A 110 18.57 22.93 -10.56
N ASN A 111 18.94 21.66 -10.30
CA ASN A 111 19.96 20.91 -11.02
C ASN A 111 19.36 19.62 -11.62
N SER A 112 19.72 19.32 -12.87
CA SER A 112 19.26 18.16 -13.65
C SER A 112 19.59 16.80 -13.02
N VAL A 113 20.68 16.69 -12.27
CA VAL A 113 21.05 15.45 -11.56
C VAL A 113 20.04 15.14 -10.46
N PHE A 114 19.60 16.14 -9.70
CA PHE A 114 18.60 15.95 -8.64
C PHE A 114 17.18 15.80 -9.20
N ASN A 115 16.90 16.32 -10.40
CA ASN A 115 15.67 16.00 -11.13
C ASN A 115 15.58 14.50 -11.46
N ALA A 116 16.71 13.83 -11.67
CA ALA A 116 16.76 12.38 -11.94
C ALA A 116 16.80 11.52 -10.67
N LEU A 117 17.00 12.12 -9.48
CA LEU A 117 17.01 11.41 -8.21
C LEU A 117 15.58 11.26 -7.68
N GLU A 118 14.86 10.32 -8.29
CA GLU A 118 13.52 9.90 -7.88
C GLU A 118 13.58 8.46 -7.34
N ILE A 119 12.88 8.21 -6.23
CA ILE A 119 12.65 6.89 -5.67
C ILE A 119 11.16 6.59 -5.77
N SER A 120 10.79 5.71 -6.70
CA SER A 120 9.39 5.39 -7.00
C SER A 120 9.08 3.94 -6.64
N PHE A 121 8.03 3.76 -5.85
CA PHE A 121 7.43 2.48 -5.58
C PHE A 121 6.31 2.22 -6.59
N ASN A 122 6.19 0.98 -7.01
CA ASN A 122 5.04 0.44 -7.72
C ASN A 122 4.84 -0.99 -7.25
N GLY A 123 4.09 -1.15 -6.17
CA GLY A 123 3.87 -2.43 -5.55
C GLY A 123 2.44 -2.68 -5.14
N ASN A 124 2.19 -3.95 -4.88
CA ASN A 124 0.93 -4.49 -4.39
C ASN A 124 1.06 -4.79 -2.91
N ARG A 125 -0.04 -4.57 -2.20
CA ARG A 125 -0.20 -4.86 -0.78
C ARG A 125 -1.22 -5.97 -0.64
N VAL A 126 -0.86 -6.98 0.14
CA VAL A 126 -1.71 -8.14 0.39
C VAL A 126 -1.89 -8.28 1.89
N PHE A 127 -3.14 -8.33 2.32
CA PHE A 127 -3.49 -8.71 3.68
C PHE A 127 -3.09 -10.17 3.93
N ALA A 128 -2.41 -10.43 5.03
CA ALA A 128 -2.26 -11.80 5.49
C ALA A 128 -3.64 -12.32 5.95
N MET A 129 -4.09 -13.43 5.35
CA MET A 129 -5.44 -13.99 5.59
C MET A 129 -5.66 -14.47 7.04
N ASP A 130 -4.60 -14.61 7.82
CA ASP A 130 -4.58 -15.06 9.21
C ASP A 130 -4.53 -13.91 10.23
N GLY A 131 -4.69 -12.66 9.78
CA GLY A 131 -4.51 -11.48 10.64
C GLY A 131 -3.05 -11.14 10.92
N GLY A 132 -2.11 -11.76 10.18
CA GLY A 132 -0.69 -11.43 10.19
C GLY A 132 -0.36 -10.05 9.61
N PRO A 133 0.93 -9.66 9.64
CA PRO A 133 1.37 -8.38 9.09
C PRO A 133 1.13 -8.32 7.58
N TRP A 134 0.85 -7.13 7.08
CA TRP A 134 0.74 -6.86 5.65
C TRP A 134 1.99 -7.30 4.89
N HIS A 135 1.81 -7.90 3.73
CA HIS A 135 2.88 -8.13 2.78
C HIS A 135 2.83 -7.06 1.71
N GLU A 136 3.97 -6.44 1.43
CA GLU A 136 4.11 -5.53 0.29
C GLU A 136 5.23 -6.04 -0.62
N TYR A 137 5.01 -6.02 -1.92
CA TYR A 137 6.01 -6.38 -2.92
C TYR A 137 5.73 -5.69 -4.25
N GLY A 138 6.74 -5.57 -5.09
CA GLY A 138 6.57 -4.99 -6.41
C GLY A 138 7.88 -4.57 -7.04
N THR A 139 7.84 -3.45 -7.74
CA THR A 139 9.00 -2.83 -8.36
C THR A 139 9.32 -1.50 -7.70
N LEU A 140 10.61 -1.26 -7.50
CA LEU A 140 11.19 -0.04 -7.00
C LEU A 140 12.11 0.52 -8.08
N SER A 141 12.04 1.82 -8.33
CA SER A 141 13.02 2.51 -9.17
C SER A 141 13.79 3.54 -8.33
N VAL A 142 15.11 3.60 -8.50
CA VAL A 142 16.01 4.61 -7.91
C VAL A 142 16.76 5.27 -9.06
N GLY A 143 16.29 6.45 -9.46
CA GLY A 143 16.63 7.05 -10.75
C GLY A 143 16.34 6.08 -11.89
N ASN A 144 17.34 5.80 -12.71
CA ASN A 144 17.21 4.88 -13.86
C ASN A 144 17.32 3.39 -13.48
N ASN A 145 17.68 3.07 -12.24
CA ASN A 145 17.85 1.68 -11.82
C ASN A 145 16.53 1.11 -11.32
N ARG A 146 16.17 -0.09 -11.78
CA ARG A 146 14.96 -0.80 -11.33
C ARG A 146 15.33 -2.07 -10.56
N PHE A 147 14.58 -2.29 -9.50
CA PHE A 147 14.64 -3.46 -8.62
C PHE A 147 13.24 -4.02 -8.43
N PHE A 148 13.15 -5.30 -8.15
CA PHE A 148 12.04 -5.87 -7.41
C PHE A 148 12.27 -5.65 -5.93
N TYR A 149 11.19 -5.44 -5.19
CA TYR A 149 11.25 -5.30 -3.74
C TYR A 149 10.19 -6.14 -3.05
N ARG A 150 10.45 -6.48 -1.79
CA ARG A 150 9.45 -7.05 -0.87
C ARG A 150 9.69 -6.54 0.54
N LEU A 151 8.64 -6.46 1.34
CA LEU A 151 8.73 -6.08 2.75
C LEU A 151 9.69 -7.02 3.48
N SER A 152 10.66 -6.44 4.18
CA SER A 152 11.64 -7.19 4.95
C SER A 152 11.01 -7.63 6.29
N PRO A 153 11.16 -8.90 6.68
CA PRO A 153 10.69 -9.38 7.98
C PRO A 153 11.49 -8.81 9.17
N LEU A 154 12.59 -8.08 8.89
CA LEU A 154 13.49 -7.51 9.89
C LEU A 154 12.99 -6.20 10.52
N THR A 155 11.85 -5.67 10.10
CA THR A 155 11.19 -4.55 10.80
C THR A 155 10.39 -5.08 11.98
N LYS A 156 11.04 -5.23 13.15
CA LYS A 156 10.40 -5.27 14.46
C LYS A 156 11.07 -4.25 15.38
#